data_AF-A0ABC8CRH1-F1
#
_entry.id   AF-A0ABC8CRH1-F1
#
_cell.length_a   1.000
_cell.length_b   1.000
_cell.length_c   1.000
_cell.angle_alpha   90.00
_cell.angle_beta   90.00
_cell.angle_gamma   90.00
#
_symmetry.space_group_name_H-M   'P 1'
#
loop_
_entity.id
_entity.type
_entity.pdbx_description
1 polymer ?
#
loop_
_entity_poly.entity_id
_entity_poly.type
_entity_poly.pdbx_seq_one_letter_code
_entity_poly.pdbx_strand_id
1 'polypeptide(L)'
;MRYIVAQYILIIILIIAIGYFLYLIKNRSDDYLENYYGLSDIIINTDYGEEKSRENIKIILRAISSSVYYVEKNFKKEPNNIKENKALEKVEELLKEYKFKGKINEDTLRYLIRINCALMNELYK
;
A
#
# COMPACT_ATOMS: atom_id res chain seq x y z
N MET A 1 -39.77 42.00 9.01
CA MET A 1 -39.03 41.32 10.11
C MET A 1 -38.92 39.81 9.92
N ARG A 2 -40.01 39.03 9.81
CA ARG A 2 -39.93 37.55 9.67
C ARG A 2 -39.01 37.04 8.55
N TYR A 3 -39.07 37.65 7.37
CA TYR A 3 -38.20 37.29 6.24
C TYR A 3 -36.71 37.57 6.48
N ILE A 4 -36.42 38.66 7.19
CA ILE A 4 -35.05 39.04 7.56
C ILE A 4 -34.49 38.00 8.54
N VAL A 5 -35.27 37.63 9.55
CA VAL A 5 -34.88 36.58 10.51
C VAL A 5 -34.66 35.23 9.82
N ALA A 6 -35.52 34.85 8.87
CA ALA A 6 -35.35 33.62 8.09
C ALA A 6 -34.08 33.62 7.23
N GLN A 7 -33.73 34.76 6.63
CA GLN A 7 -32.48 34.91 5.87
C GLN A 7 -31.25 34.73 6.77
N TYR A 8 -31.23 35.32 7.96
CA TYR A 8 -30.14 35.12 8.92
C TYR A 8 -30.00 33.66 9.36
N ILE A 9 -31.12 32.96 9.60
CA ILE A 9 -31.11 31.54 9.94
C ILE A 9 -30.52 30.71 8.79
N LEU A 10 -30.90 30.99 7.55
CA LEU A 10 -30.35 30.32 6.36
C LEU A 10 -28.85 30.56 6.20
N ILE A 11 -28.39 31.79 6.45
CA ILE A 11 -26.96 32.11 6.43
C ILE A 11 -26.19 31.31 7.49
N ILE A 12 -26.73 31.20 8.71
CA ILE A 12 -26.10 30.42 9.77
C ILE A 12 -26.03 28.94 9.40
N ILE A 13 -27.11 28.36 8.87
CA ILE A 13 -27.13 26.96 8.40
C ILE A 13 -26.10 26.74 7.29
N LEU A 14 -25.98 27.68 6.34
CA LEU A 14 -25.01 27.60 5.25
C LEU A 14 -23.56 27.58 5.78
N ILE A 15 -23.25 28.45 6.75
CA ILE A 15 -21.91 28.50 7.36
C ILE A 15 -21.58 27.18 8.06
N ILE A 16 -22.54 26.62 8.81
CA ILE A 16 -22.37 25.32 9.48
C ILE A 16 -22.18 24.20 8.47
N ALA A 17 -22.98 24.18 7.40
CA ALA A 17 -22.88 23.18 6.34
C ALA A 17 -21.53 23.24 5.62
N ILE A 18 -21.03 24.43 5.31
CA ILE A 18 -19.69 24.63 4.72
C ILE A 18 -18.61 24.16 5.69
N GLY A 19 -18.69 24.53 6.97
CA GLY A 19 -17.73 24.08 7.99
C GLY A 19 -17.69 22.55 8.12
N TYR A 20 -18.85 21.91 8.13
CA TYR A 20 -18.96 20.45 8.17
C TYR A 20 -18.44 19.78 6.88
N PHE A 21 -18.70 20.39 5.72
CA PHE A 21 -18.18 19.91 4.44
C PHE A 21 -16.65 19.99 4.38
N LEU A 22 -16.07 21.09 4.83
CA LEU A 22 -14.60 21.24 4.94
C LEU A 22 -13.99 20.24 5.91
N TYR A 23 -14.66 19.97 7.04
CA TYR A 23 -14.26 18.94 8.00
C TYR A 23 -14.25 17.54 7.37
N LEU A 24 -15.30 17.18 6.62
CA LEU A 24 -15.39 15.91 5.89
C LEU A 24 -14.28 15.74 4.85
N ILE A 25 -13.95 16.81 4.11
CA ILE A 25 -12.85 16.79 3.14
C ILE A 25 -11.52 16.54 3.83
N LYS A 26 -11.26 17.24 4.95
CA LYS A 26 -10.02 17.09 5.71
C LYS A 26 -9.82 15.67 6.23
N ASN A 27 -10.86 15.07 6.82
CA ASN A 27 -10.74 13.71 7.34
C ASN A 27 -10.51 12.67 6.23
N ARG A 28 -11.09 12.85 5.03
CA ARG A 28 -10.81 11.95 3.91
C ARG A 28 -9.41 12.11 3.35
N SER A 29 -8.86 13.33 3.30
CA SER A 29 -7.52 13.53 2.73
C SER A 29 -6.41 12.83 3.51
N ASP A 30 -6.57 12.71 4.84
CA ASP A 30 -5.59 12.04 5.69
C ASP A 30 -5.60 10.51 5.46
N ASP A 31 -6.79 9.90 5.32
CA ASP A 31 -6.93 8.48 4.95
C ASP A 31 -6.34 8.15 3.55
N TYR A 32 -6.46 9.08 2.59
CA TYR A 32 -5.87 8.90 1.25
C TYR A 32 -4.33 9.01 1.25
N LEU A 33 -3.74 9.74 2.19
CA LEU A 33 -2.28 9.93 2.28
C LEU A 33 -1.56 8.71 2.85
N GLU A 34 -2.22 7.97 3.75
CA GLU A 34 -1.70 6.70 4.27
C GLU A 34 -1.78 5.58 3.24
N ASN A 35 -2.74 5.69 2.31
CA ASN A 35 -2.97 4.67 1.30
C ASN A 35 -1.91 4.72 0.19
N TYR A 36 -0.87 3.90 0.25
CA TYR A 36 0.21 3.90 -0.74
C TYR A 36 -0.27 3.32 -2.08
N TYR A 37 -0.75 4.19 -2.97
CA TYR A 37 -1.30 3.83 -4.29
C TYR A 37 -2.43 2.79 -4.24
N GLY A 38 -3.19 2.71 -3.15
CA GLY A 38 -4.24 1.69 -2.96
C GLY A 38 -3.72 0.30 -2.54
N LEU A 39 -2.41 0.10 -2.42
CA LEU A 39 -1.81 -1.21 -2.11
C LEU A 39 -2.04 -1.65 -0.67
N SER A 40 -2.20 -0.69 0.25
CA SER A 40 -2.53 -0.89 1.66
C SER A 40 -3.87 -1.63 1.84
N ASP A 41 -4.84 -1.37 0.96
CA ASP A 41 -6.16 -1.98 1.05
C ASP A 41 -6.30 -3.23 0.20
N ILE A 42 -5.57 -3.31 -0.92
CA ILE A 42 -5.75 -4.38 -1.92
C ILE A 42 -4.80 -5.56 -1.70
N ILE A 43 -3.56 -5.30 -1.26
CA ILE A 43 -2.49 -6.30 -1.31
C ILE A 43 -2.12 -6.76 0.09
N ILE A 44 -2.01 -5.82 1.03
CA ILE A 44 -1.58 -6.12 2.38
C ILE A 44 -2.81 -6.44 3.23
N ASN A 45 -3.37 -7.63 3.03
CA ASN A 45 -4.24 -8.27 4.02
C ASN A 45 -3.36 -8.79 5.17
N THR A 46 -2.77 -7.85 5.92
CA THR A 46 -2.10 -8.14 7.19
C THR A 46 -3.15 -8.12 8.29
N ASP A 47 -3.00 -9.02 9.27
CA ASP A 47 -3.93 -9.15 10.40
C ASP A 47 -3.99 -7.88 11.29
N TYR A 48 -3.05 -6.94 11.12
CA TYR A 48 -2.91 -5.74 11.96
C TYR A 48 -2.92 -4.44 11.14
N GLY A 49 -3.76 -3.48 11.56
CA GLY A 49 -3.92 -2.17 10.90
C GLY A 49 -2.69 -1.27 10.96
N GLU A 50 -1.84 -1.41 11.98
CA GLU A 50 -0.57 -0.66 12.09
C GLU A 50 0.49 -1.08 11.06
N GLU A 51 0.29 -2.24 10.40
CA GLU A 51 1.22 -2.76 9.39
C GLU A 51 1.02 -2.10 8.01
N LYS A 52 -0.10 -1.39 7.80
CA LYS A 52 -0.46 -0.74 6.53
C LYS A 52 0.14 0.66 6.33
N SER A 53 1.11 1.05 7.16
CA SER A 53 1.78 2.34 6.96
C SER A 53 2.49 2.41 5.60
N ARG A 54 2.51 3.62 5.02
CA ARG A 54 3.23 3.90 3.77
C ARG A 54 4.68 3.42 3.79
N GLU A 55 5.36 3.55 4.94
CA GLU A 55 6.76 3.15 5.06
C GLU A 55 6.93 1.63 5.03
N ASN A 56 6.05 0.91 5.72
CA ASN A 56 6.03 -0.55 5.68
C ASN A 56 5.77 -1.07 4.26
N ILE A 57 4.82 -0.48 3.54
CA ILE A 57 4.54 -0.87 2.15
C ILE A 57 5.77 -0.67 1.26
N LYS A 58 6.50 0.45 1.42
CA LYS A 58 7.75 0.67 0.68
C LYS A 58 8.82 -0.37 1.01
N ILE A 59 8.98 -0.71 2.29
CA ILE A 59 9.93 -1.74 2.74
C ILE A 59 9.62 -3.07 2.05
N ILE A 60 8.34 -3.46 2.03
CA ILE A 60 7.87 -4.70 1.41
C ILE A 60 8.16 -4.70 -0.10
N LEU A 61 7.76 -3.64 -0.80
CA LEU A 61 7.98 -3.54 -2.24
C LEU A 61 9.47 -3.53 -2.60
N ARG A 62 10.32 -2.87 -1.79
CA ARG A 62 11.78 -2.89 -1.97
C ARG A 62 12.36 -4.29 -1.78
N ALA A 63 11.95 -4.98 -0.73
CA ALA A 63 12.39 -6.36 -0.47
C ALA A 63 12.03 -7.26 -1.65
N ILE A 64 10.78 -7.21 -2.11
CA ILE A 64 10.29 -8.03 -3.23
C ILE A 64 11.04 -7.71 -4.52
N SER A 65 11.17 -6.43 -4.88
CA SER A 65 11.87 -6.04 -6.09
C SER A 65 13.35 -6.47 -6.07
N SER A 66 14.01 -6.34 -4.92
CA SER A 66 15.42 -6.72 -4.77
C SER A 66 15.60 -8.23 -4.86
N SER A 67 14.71 -9.01 -4.24
CA SER A 67 14.71 -10.46 -4.27
C SER A 67 14.45 -11.00 -5.67
N VAL A 68 13.44 -10.49 -6.37
CA VAL A 68 13.13 -10.90 -7.76
C VAL A 68 14.29 -10.57 -8.68
N TYR A 69 14.84 -9.36 -8.59
CA TYR A 69 16.01 -8.97 -9.37
C TYR A 69 17.22 -9.90 -9.12
N TYR A 70 17.50 -10.19 -7.85
CA TYR A 70 18.57 -11.10 -7.47
C TYR A 70 18.36 -12.50 -8.07
N VAL A 71 17.14 -13.04 -7.96
CA VAL A 71 16.86 -14.39 -8.44
C VAL A 71 16.92 -14.48 -9.96
N GLU A 72 16.30 -13.54 -10.67
CA GLU A 72 16.33 -13.53 -12.14
C GLU A 72 17.74 -13.31 -12.69
N LYS A 73 18.60 -12.59 -11.97
CA LYS A 73 19.99 -12.41 -12.37
C LYS A 73 20.83 -13.67 -12.17
N ASN A 74 20.68 -14.36 -11.04
CA ASN A 74 21.57 -15.44 -10.61
C ASN A 74 21.07 -16.85 -10.97
N PHE A 75 19.77 -17.05 -11.17
CA PHE A 75 19.16 -18.36 -11.37
C PHE A 75 18.42 -18.48 -12.71
N LYS A 76 18.88 -17.79 -13.76
CA LYS A 76 18.20 -17.72 -15.08
C LYS A 76 17.71 -19.05 -15.64
N LYS A 77 18.48 -20.13 -15.44
CA LYS A 77 18.23 -21.47 -15.99
C LYS A 77 17.33 -22.34 -15.10
N GLU A 78 17.03 -21.89 -13.89
CA GLU A 78 16.19 -22.62 -12.97
C GLU A 78 14.71 -22.53 -13.37
N PRO A 79 13.91 -23.57 -13.09
CA PRO A 79 12.46 -23.53 -13.21
C PRO A 79 11.82 -22.42 -12.37
N ASN A 80 10.72 -21.84 -12.85
CA ASN A 80 10.03 -20.71 -12.21
C ASN A 80 9.57 -21.01 -10.78
N ASN A 81 9.14 -22.25 -10.49
CA ASN A 81 8.76 -22.64 -9.13
C ASN A 81 9.96 -22.62 -8.16
N ILE A 82 11.15 -23.01 -8.63
CA ILE A 82 12.39 -22.92 -7.83
C ILE A 82 12.77 -21.46 -7.62
N LYS A 83 12.70 -20.64 -8.68
CA LYS A 83 12.96 -19.19 -8.57
C LYS A 83 12.03 -18.51 -7.57
N GLU A 84 10.73 -18.82 -7.61
CA GLU A 84 9.75 -18.25 -6.69
C GLU A 84 10.09 -18.58 -5.23
N ASN A 85 10.42 -19.84 -4.93
CA ASN A 85 10.81 -20.24 -3.56
C ASN A 85 12.07 -19.50 -3.09
N LYS A 86 13.09 -19.38 -3.95
CA LYS A 86 14.31 -18.62 -3.62
C LYS A 86 14.03 -17.13 -3.44
N ALA A 87 13.12 -16.57 -4.23
CA ALA A 87 12.72 -15.17 -4.08
C ALA A 87 12.00 -14.97 -2.76
N LEU A 88 11.14 -15.89 -2.36
CA LEU A 88 10.44 -15.85 -1.08
C LEU A 88 11.42 -15.88 0.11
N GLU A 89 12.34 -16.85 0.12
CA GLU A 89 13.39 -16.95 1.15
C GLU A 89 14.19 -15.64 1.26
N LYS A 90 14.54 -15.06 0.10
CA LYS A 90 15.28 -13.79 0.07
C LYS A 90 14.45 -12.61 0.55
N VAL A 91 13.16 -12.57 0.26
CA VAL A 91 12.24 -11.54 0.77
C VAL A 91 12.20 -11.60 2.29
N GLU A 92 12.06 -12.78 2.89
CA GLU A 92 12.03 -12.93 4.35
C GLU A 92 13.34 -12.48 5.01
N GLU A 93 14.47 -12.76 4.38
CA GLU A 93 15.78 -12.26 4.82
C GLU A 93 15.82 -10.72 4.80
N LEU A 94 15.44 -10.11 3.68
CA LEU A 94 15.48 -8.66 3.50
C LEU A 94 14.45 -7.93 4.39
N LEU A 95 13.27 -8.50 4.63
CA LEU A 95 12.29 -7.92 5.54
C LEU A 95 12.85 -7.84 6.98
N LYS A 96 13.58 -8.86 7.43
CA LYS A 96 14.29 -8.84 8.72
C LYS A 96 15.40 -7.79 8.72
N GLU A 97 16.20 -7.72 7.65
CA GLU A 97 17.27 -6.71 7.51
C GLU A 97 16.73 -5.28 7.56
N TYR A 98 15.59 -5.04 6.90
CA TYR A 98 14.90 -3.75 6.87
C TYR A 98 14.08 -3.46 8.13
N LYS A 99 14.18 -4.33 9.16
CA LYS A 99 13.51 -4.19 10.45
C LYS A 99 11.98 -4.07 10.32
N PHE A 100 11.40 -4.73 9.32
CA PHE A 100 9.96 -4.86 9.21
C PHE A 100 9.42 -5.64 10.42
N LYS A 101 8.42 -5.08 11.11
CA LYS A 101 7.87 -5.63 12.35
C LYS A 101 6.55 -6.37 12.17
N GLY A 102 5.95 -6.30 10.98
CA GLY A 102 4.66 -6.90 10.69
C GLY A 102 4.76 -8.37 10.25
N LYS A 103 3.61 -8.97 9.98
CA LYS A 103 3.52 -10.33 9.43
C LYS A 103 2.65 -10.33 8.17
N ILE A 104 3.27 -10.64 7.04
CA ILE A 104 2.59 -10.74 5.75
C ILE A 104 2.31 -12.21 5.47
N ASN A 105 1.13 -12.50 4.93
CA ASN A 105 0.81 -13.84 4.45
C ASN A 105 1.79 -14.24 3.32
N GLU A 106 2.33 -15.46 3.40
CA GLU A 106 3.20 -16.03 2.38
C GLU A 106 2.57 -16.02 1.00
N ASP A 107 1.26 -16.34 0.90
CA ASP A 107 0.55 -16.33 -0.38
C ASP A 107 0.58 -14.93 -1.02
N THR A 108 0.36 -13.89 -0.22
CA THR A 108 0.46 -12.49 -0.66
C THR A 108 1.86 -12.18 -1.18
N LEU A 109 2.91 -12.60 -0.46
CA LEU A 109 4.29 -12.42 -0.91
C LEU A 109 4.55 -13.13 -2.24
N ARG A 110 4.08 -14.37 -2.39
CA ARG A 110 4.21 -15.14 -3.64
C ARG A 110 3.49 -14.46 -4.80
N TYR A 111 2.27 -13.95 -4.59
CA TYR A 111 1.55 -13.19 -5.61
C TYR A 111 2.32 -11.95 -6.04
N LEU A 112 2.85 -11.17 -5.09
CA LEU A 112 3.64 -9.98 -5.39
C LEU A 112 4.95 -10.31 -6.11
N ILE A 113 5.62 -11.40 -5.73
CA ILE A 113 6.82 -11.90 -6.42
C ILE A 113 6.50 -12.22 -7.88
N ARG A 114 5.39 -12.94 -8.14
CA ARG A 114 4.95 -13.29 -9.51
C ARG A 114 4.65 -12.05 -10.34
N ILE A 115 3.92 -11.08 -9.77
CA ILE A 115 3.63 -9.80 -10.43
C ILE A 115 4.93 -9.07 -10.77
N ASN A 116 5.84 -8.95 -9.81
CA ASN A 116 7.10 -8.23 -10.02
C ASN A 116 7.98 -8.93 -11.07
N CYS A 117 8.05 -10.26 -11.06
CA CYS A 117 8.75 -11.04 -12.08
C CYS A 117 8.14 -10.84 -13.49
N ALA A 118 6.81 -10.84 -13.59
CA ALA A 118 6.12 -10.59 -14.86
C ALA A 118 6.44 -9.18 -15.40
N LEU A 119 6.38 -8.15 -14.55
CA LEU A 119 6.71 -6.77 -14.91
C LEU A 119 8.19 -6.60 -15.26
N MET A 120 9.08 -7.28 -14.55
CA MET A 120 10.52 -7.21 -14.80
C MET A 120 10.88 -7.73 -16.19
N ASN A 121 10.22 -8.80 -16.66
CA ASN A 121 10.41 -9.31 -18.02
C ASN A 121 9.97 -8.33 -19.12
N GLU A 122 9.06 -7.39 -18.81
CA GLU A 122 8.67 -6.33 -19.74
C GLU A 122 9.60 -5.12 -19.69
N LEU A 123 10.09 -4.76 -18.50
CA LEU A 123 10.92 -3.58 -18.27
C LEU A 123 12.40 -3.75 -18.66
N TYR A 124 12.91 -4.98 -18.70
CA TYR A 124 14.32 -5.29 -18.99
C TYR A 124 14.52 -6.12 -20.26
N LYS A 125 13.53 -6.09 -21.17
CA LYS A 125 13.65 -6.61 -22.53
C LYS A 125 14.57 -5.77 -23.39
#